data_AF-A0A2I2DT33-F1
#
_entry.id   AF-A0A2I2DT33-F1
#
_cell.length_a   1.000
_cell.length_b   1.000
_cell.length_c   1.000
_cell.angle_alpha   90.00
_cell.angle_beta   90.00
_cell.angle_gamma   90.00
#
_symmetry.space_group_name_H-M   'P 1'
#
loop_
_entity.id
_entity.type
_entity.pdbx_description
1 polymer ?
#
loop_
_entity_poly.entity_id
_entity_poly.type
_entity_poly.pdbx_seq_one_letter_code
_entity_poly.pdbx_strand_id
1 'polypeptide(L)'
;MLTFPLQSKKSRRDLYGFLKGMLNTSFFLNYYHKCSCSGYILNVFLLDNKSKMSVLQTLQERSHNTCELCASNNQLKQYTIPPSLNENVDNSLLVCSTCLNQIEERVDMDVNHWRCLNDSMWSEFVAVQIMAWRMLQRLRNEGWPKDLLDMMYLDDEALALARATGEHEDEANKIIHRDVNGVILEAGDSVVLVKDLKVKGSSMVAKQGTAVRNIRLDHENAEYIEGKVDGQHIVIITKYVKKI
;
A
#
# COMPACT_ATOMS: atom_id res chain seq x y z
N MET A 1 57.31 -10.51 -27.81
CA MET A 1 56.55 -9.66 -26.87
C MET A 1 55.37 -10.49 -26.39
N LEU A 2 55.49 -11.06 -25.19
CA LEU A 2 54.64 -12.15 -24.73
C LEU A 2 53.22 -11.69 -24.40
N THR A 3 52.29 -12.52 -24.83
CA THR A 3 50.83 -12.46 -24.75
C THR A 3 50.32 -12.59 -23.30
N PHE A 4 49.33 -11.77 -22.92
CA PHE A 4 48.52 -11.96 -21.71
C PHE A 4 47.22 -12.69 -22.07
N PRO A 5 46.93 -13.86 -21.49
CA PRO A 5 45.62 -14.49 -21.61
C PRO A 5 44.71 -14.11 -20.43
N LEU A 6 43.44 -13.90 -20.75
CA LEU A 6 42.30 -13.97 -19.83
C LEU A 6 42.18 -15.39 -19.25
N GLN A 7 41.87 -15.53 -17.94
CA GLN A 7 40.86 -16.49 -17.46
C GLN A 7 40.54 -16.40 -15.96
N SER A 8 39.23 -16.34 -15.71
CA SER A 8 38.38 -16.86 -14.62
C SER A 8 39.01 -17.49 -13.38
N LYS A 9 38.41 -17.26 -12.19
CA LYS A 9 38.18 -18.35 -11.22
C LYS A 9 36.85 -18.26 -10.47
N LYS A 10 36.18 -19.40 -10.45
CA LYS A 10 34.91 -19.76 -9.84
C LYS A 10 35.22 -20.53 -8.54
N SER A 11 34.49 -20.21 -7.47
CA SER A 11 33.86 -21.13 -6.50
C SER A 11 34.66 -22.18 -5.68
N ARG A 12 34.35 -22.15 -4.37
CA ARG A 12 34.17 -23.24 -3.35
C ARG A 12 35.39 -23.82 -2.62
N ARG A 13 35.25 -23.80 -1.29
CA ARG A 13 35.63 -24.82 -0.29
C ARG A 13 37.10 -25.21 -0.23
N ASP A 14 37.73 -24.93 0.90
CA ASP A 14 38.52 -25.87 1.72
C ASP A 14 39.56 -25.08 2.52
N LEU A 15 39.22 -24.74 3.77
CA LEU A 15 40.14 -24.83 4.92
C LEU A 15 39.36 -24.65 6.24
N TYR A 16 38.23 -25.37 6.37
CA TYR A 16 37.66 -25.71 7.68
C TYR A 16 38.45 -26.90 8.22
N GLY A 17 39.54 -26.63 8.93
CA GLY A 17 40.39 -27.71 9.44
C GLY A 17 41.61 -27.18 10.16
N PHE A 18 41.43 -26.40 11.24
CA PHE A 18 42.53 -26.24 12.20
C PHE A 18 42.19 -25.87 13.65
N LEU A 19 40.95 -25.53 14.03
CA LEU A 19 40.66 -25.12 15.42
C LEU A 19 39.42 -25.80 16.01
N LYS A 20 39.43 -27.13 16.03
CA LYS A 20 38.65 -27.95 16.97
C LYS A 20 39.64 -28.66 17.89
N GLY A 21 39.88 -28.06 19.05
CA GLY A 21 40.79 -28.57 20.08
C GLY A 21 40.30 -28.17 21.47
N MET A 22 39.32 -28.93 21.95
CA MET A 22 39.05 -29.25 23.37
C MET A 22 38.85 -28.12 24.39
N LEU A 23 37.57 -27.97 24.72
CA LEU A 23 37.05 -27.63 26.04
C LEU A 23 37.59 -28.55 27.14
N ASN A 24 37.93 -27.94 28.28
CA ASN A 24 37.84 -28.41 29.68
C ASN A 24 39.16 -28.20 30.44
N THR A 25 39.14 -27.30 31.41
CA THR A 25 39.43 -27.60 32.82
C THR A 25 39.24 -26.33 33.64
N SER A 26 38.28 -26.40 34.57
CA SER A 26 38.16 -25.50 35.72
C SER A 26 39.46 -25.50 36.51
N PHE A 27 40.03 -24.35 36.87
CA PHE A 27 40.77 -24.19 38.13
C PHE A 27 41.12 -22.71 38.39
N PHE A 28 41.09 -22.35 39.67
CA PHE A 28 41.56 -21.12 40.32
C PHE A 28 40.62 -19.91 40.46
N LEU A 29 39.96 -19.94 41.63
CA LEU A 29 39.57 -18.81 42.47
C LEU A 29 40.72 -17.84 42.77
N ASN A 30 40.28 -16.61 43.10
CA ASN A 30 40.96 -15.58 43.90
C ASN A 30 42.17 -14.90 43.27
N TYR A 31 42.02 -13.60 43.00
CA TYR A 31 42.84 -12.58 43.66
C TYR A 31 42.18 -11.20 43.49
N TYR A 32 41.40 -10.78 44.49
CA TYR A 32 41.15 -9.36 44.75
C TYR A 32 42.40 -8.81 45.43
N HIS A 33 43.10 -7.85 44.82
CA HIS A 33 43.75 -6.79 45.59
C HIS A 33 44.16 -5.60 44.71
N LYS A 34 43.57 -4.44 45.03
CA LYS A 34 44.10 -3.06 44.99
C LYS A 34 45.17 -2.75 43.94
N CYS A 35 44.79 -1.96 42.94
CA CYS A 35 45.64 -0.90 42.41
C CYS A 35 44.77 0.33 42.10
N SER A 36 44.94 1.37 42.92
CA SER A 36 44.43 2.71 42.69
C SER A 36 45.49 3.45 41.89
N CYS A 37 45.23 3.72 40.61
CA CYS A 37 45.85 4.82 39.87
C CYS A 37 45.22 5.00 38.49
N SER A 38 44.84 6.25 38.23
CA SER A 38 44.77 6.89 36.91
C SER A 38 43.68 6.43 35.92
N GLY A 39 42.62 7.24 35.88
CA GLY A 39 42.11 7.90 34.67
C GLY A 39 42.04 7.11 33.37
N TYR A 40 40.81 7.01 32.84
CA TYR A 40 40.43 6.49 31.53
C TYR A 40 40.51 4.98 31.37
N ILE A 41 39.47 4.27 31.82
CA ILE A 41 38.94 3.03 31.24
C ILE A 41 37.56 2.80 31.87
N LEU A 42 36.50 3.22 31.16
CA LEU A 42 35.22 2.50 31.02
C LEU A 42 34.24 3.40 30.25
N ASN A 43 34.36 3.41 28.93
CA ASN A 43 33.18 3.64 28.07
C ASN A 43 33.33 2.90 26.74
N VAL A 44 33.80 1.65 26.83
CA VAL A 44 33.73 0.67 25.73
C VAL A 44 32.96 -0.55 26.26
N PHE A 45 31.78 -0.28 26.82
CA PHE A 45 30.80 -1.30 27.20
C PHE A 45 29.42 -0.93 26.63
N LEU A 46 29.40 -0.34 25.43
CA LEU A 46 28.20 -0.04 24.63
C LEU A 46 28.37 -0.47 23.18
N LEU A 47 29.14 -1.53 22.93
CA LEU A 47 29.25 -2.14 21.62
C LEU A 47 29.22 -3.65 21.80
N ASP A 48 28.05 -4.18 22.17
CA ASP A 48 27.60 -5.56 21.85
C ASP A 48 26.23 -5.89 22.45
N ASN A 49 25.27 -4.96 22.33
CA ASN A 49 23.84 -5.30 22.33
C ASN A 49 23.24 -4.92 20.99
N LYS A 50 23.82 -5.46 19.91
CA LYS A 50 23.14 -5.50 18.61
C LYS A 50 22.08 -6.61 18.66
N SER A 51 21.19 -6.54 19.64
CA SER A 51 19.90 -7.21 19.55
C SER A 51 19.29 -6.70 18.26
N LYS A 52 18.97 -7.62 17.35
CA LYS A 52 18.27 -7.36 16.09
C LYS A 52 17.07 -6.45 16.41
N MET A 53 17.21 -5.13 16.23
CA MET A 53 16.14 -4.20 16.55
C MET A 53 14.93 -4.61 15.73
N SER A 54 13.81 -4.84 16.40
CA SER A 54 12.57 -5.15 15.71
C SER A 54 12.16 -3.94 14.85
N VAL A 55 11.46 -4.19 13.74
CA VAL A 55 10.94 -3.11 12.88
C VAL A 55 10.14 -2.11 13.74
N LEU A 56 9.29 -2.62 14.63
CA LEU A 56 8.54 -1.81 15.60
C LEU A 56 9.41 -0.85 16.43
N GLN A 57 10.55 -1.31 16.96
CA GLN A 57 11.45 -0.45 17.74
C GLN A 57 12.04 0.67 16.89
N THR A 58 12.47 0.36 15.67
CA THR A 58 12.98 1.37 14.72
C THR A 58 11.90 2.40 14.37
N LEU A 59 10.65 1.96 14.18
CA LEU A 59 9.51 2.84 13.93
C LEU A 59 9.20 3.73 15.14
N GLN A 60 9.30 3.20 16.36
CA GLN A 60 9.12 3.95 17.60
C GLN A 60 10.20 5.02 17.80
N GLU A 61 11.45 4.70 17.50
CA GLU A 61 12.56 5.65 17.59
C GLU A 61 12.43 6.78 16.56
N ARG A 62 12.14 6.46 15.29
CA ARG A 62 12.03 7.47 14.22
C ARG A 62 10.85 8.42 14.41
N SER A 63 9.76 7.92 14.98
CA SER A 63 8.53 8.69 15.20
C SER A 63 8.46 9.35 16.58
N HIS A 64 9.50 9.18 17.41
CA HIS A 64 9.51 9.62 18.80
C HIS A 64 8.29 9.12 19.60
N ASN A 65 7.87 7.87 19.38
CA ASN A 65 6.64 7.28 19.94
C ASN A 65 5.37 8.11 19.64
N THR A 66 5.23 8.56 18.41
CA THR A 66 4.01 9.21 17.93
C THR A 66 3.54 8.57 16.61
N CYS A 67 2.28 8.78 16.26
CA CYS A 67 1.72 8.35 14.99
C CYS A 67 2.37 9.17 13.87
N GLU A 68 2.90 8.49 12.86
CA GLU A 68 3.58 9.14 11.74
C GLU A 68 2.62 9.89 10.79
N LEU A 69 1.31 9.67 10.93
CA LEU A 69 0.27 10.36 10.16
C LEU A 69 -0.33 11.57 10.90
N CYS A 70 -0.62 11.43 12.20
CA CYS A 70 -1.38 12.43 12.96
C CYS A 70 -0.70 12.94 14.24
N ALA A 71 0.53 12.50 14.51
CA ALA A 71 1.34 12.84 15.69
C ALA A 71 0.73 12.46 17.06
N SER A 72 -0.41 11.76 17.09
CA SER A 72 -0.98 11.26 18.36
C SER A 72 -0.21 10.07 18.93
N ASN A 73 -0.24 9.88 20.24
CA ASN A 73 0.45 8.79 20.95
C ASN A 73 -0.49 7.66 21.41
N ASN A 74 -1.71 7.59 20.87
CA ASN A 74 -2.73 6.66 21.32
C ASN A 74 -2.54 5.27 20.72
N GLN A 75 -2.26 4.27 21.57
CA GLN A 75 -2.21 2.84 21.20
C GLN A 75 -1.51 2.56 19.86
N LEU A 76 -0.23 2.91 19.81
CA LEU A 76 0.59 2.83 18.61
C LEU A 76 0.78 1.38 18.16
N LYS A 77 0.60 1.14 16.86
CA LYS A 77 0.79 -0.17 16.22
C LYS A 77 1.58 -0.01 14.93
N GLN A 78 2.41 -1.00 14.63
CA GLN A 78 3.06 -1.13 13.33
C GLN A 78 2.01 -1.49 12.28
N TYR A 79 2.01 -0.76 11.17
CA TYR A 79 1.21 -1.05 10.00
C TYR A 79 2.12 -1.18 8.78
N THR A 80 1.98 -2.27 8.03
CA THR A 80 2.75 -2.53 6.80
C THR A 80 1.85 -2.24 5.60
N ILE A 81 2.34 -1.43 4.66
CA ILE A 81 1.55 -0.97 3.51
C ILE A 81 1.31 -2.13 2.52
N PRO A 82 0.06 -2.48 2.18
CA PRO A 82 -0.24 -3.44 1.12
C PRO A 82 0.33 -2.96 -0.23
N PRO A 83 0.71 -3.82 -1.17
CA PRO A 83 0.67 -5.30 -1.16
C PRO A 83 1.90 -5.95 -0.51
N SER A 84 2.74 -5.19 0.21
CA SER A 84 3.92 -5.76 0.85
C SER A 84 3.53 -6.82 1.88
N LEU A 85 4.12 -8.02 1.77
CA LEU A 85 3.89 -9.12 2.70
C LEU A 85 4.96 -9.19 3.81
N ASN A 86 6.15 -8.65 3.54
CA ASN A 86 7.26 -8.65 4.49
C ASN A 86 7.28 -7.33 5.25
N GLU A 87 7.47 -7.39 6.57
CA GLU A 87 7.72 -6.20 7.37
C GLU A 87 9.15 -5.67 7.16
N ASN A 88 9.25 -4.40 6.81
CA ASN A 88 10.50 -3.64 6.74
C ASN A 88 10.22 -2.20 7.19
N VAL A 89 11.27 -1.48 7.58
CA VAL A 89 11.21 -0.06 7.97
C VAL A 89 10.75 0.81 6.80
N ASP A 90 11.10 0.44 5.56
CA ASP A 90 10.78 1.21 4.35
C ASP A 90 9.32 1.09 3.91
N ASN A 91 8.63 0.02 4.32
CA ASN A 91 7.24 -0.26 3.90
C ASN A 91 6.27 -0.33 5.08
N SER A 92 6.75 0.00 6.29
CA SER A 92 5.94 0.00 7.50
C SER A 92 6.02 1.37 8.16
N LEU A 93 4.99 1.70 8.93
CA LEU A 93 4.87 2.94 9.67
C LEU A 93 4.17 2.72 11.00
N LEU A 94 4.40 3.63 11.95
CA LEU A 94 3.71 3.63 13.23
C LEU A 94 2.42 4.43 13.15
N VAL A 95 1.29 3.80 13.46
CA VAL A 95 -0.03 4.43 13.42
C VAL A 95 -0.76 4.31 14.75
N CYS A 96 -1.55 5.32 15.12
CA CYS A 96 -2.43 5.24 16.27
C CYS A 96 -3.67 4.40 15.98
N SER A 97 -4.41 4.02 17.02
CA SER A 97 -5.65 3.26 16.90
C SER A 97 -6.70 3.94 16.01
N THR A 98 -6.81 5.26 16.06
CA THR A 98 -7.79 6.03 15.26
C THR A 98 -7.47 5.94 13.77
N CYS A 99 -6.23 6.22 13.38
CA CYS A 99 -5.80 6.10 11.99
C CYS A 99 -5.94 4.65 11.51
N LEU A 100 -5.49 3.67 12.31
CA LEU A 100 -5.54 2.26 11.93
C LEU A 100 -6.98 1.80 11.64
N ASN A 101 -7.92 2.14 12.53
CA ASN A 101 -9.32 1.73 12.37
C ASN A 101 -9.96 2.35 11.11
N GLN A 102 -9.60 3.58 10.74
CA GLN A 102 -10.11 4.22 9.53
C GLN A 102 -9.41 3.72 8.25
N ILE A 103 -8.11 3.41 8.31
CA ILE A 103 -7.36 2.78 7.19
C ILE A 103 -7.96 1.41 6.85
N GLU A 104 -8.25 0.60 7.87
CA GLU A 104 -8.84 -0.73 7.73
C GLU A 104 -10.37 -0.70 7.58
N GLU A 105 -10.99 0.48 7.41
CA GLU A 105 -12.44 0.65 7.22
C GLU A 105 -13.30 -0.02 8.32
N ARG A 106 -12.79 -0.08 9.55
CA ARG A 106 -13.50 -0.64 10.71
C ARG A 106 -14.49 0.35 11.35
N VAL A 107 -14.31 1.63 11.08
CA VAL A 107 -15.12 2.74 11.57
C VAL A 107 -15.34 3.73 10.43
N ASP A 108 -16.40 4.53 10.54
CA ASP A 108 -16.68 5.60 9.58
C ASP A 108 -15.54 6.62 9.51
N MET A 109 -15.34 7.17 8.31
CA MET A 109 -14.26 8.10 8.04
C MET A 109 -14.53 9.47 8.68
N ASP A 110 -13.62 9.91 9.55
CA ASP A 110 -13.62 11.27 10.10
C ASP A 110 -12.74 12.17 9.23
N VAL A 111 -13.40 12.93 8.35
CA VAL A 111 -12.74 13.84 7.40
C VAL A 111 -11.83 14.87 8.09
N ASN A 112 -12.21 15.35 9.29
CA ASN A 112 -11.43 16.38 9.96
C ASN A 112 -10.16 15.84 10.62
N HIS A 113 -10.17 14.57 11.05
CA HIS A 113 -8.98 13.91 11.58
C HIS A 113 -7.84 13.90 10.57
N TRP A 114 -8.15 13.66 9.29
CA TRP A 114 -7.17 13.54 8.21
C TRP A 114 -6.58 14.86 7.70
N ARG A 115 -6.94 16.00 8.30
CA ARG A 115 -6.28 17.29 7.98
C ARG A 115 -4.79 17.28 8.32
N CYS A 116 -4.36 16.39 9.21
CA CYS A 116 -2.94 16.17 9.51
C CYS A 116 -2.14 15.65 8.30
N LEU A 117 -2.81 15.16 7.24
CA LEU A 117 -2.13 14.66 6.06
C LEU A 117 -1.31 15.73 5.33
N ASN A 118 -1.67 17.01 5.48
CA ASN A 118 -0.90 18.13 4.95
C ASN A 118 0.55 18.14 5.45
N ASP A 119 0.80 17.70 6.68
CA ASP A 119 2.16 17.61 7.22
C ASP A 119 2.80 16.26 6.86
N SER A 120 2.07 15.16 7.03
CA SER A 120 2.62 13.81 6.83
C SER A 120 2.99 13.49 5.37
N MET A 121 2.37 14.16 4.39
CA MET A 121 2.70 13.98 2.97
C MET A 121 4.13 14.43 2.62
N TRP A 122 4.73 15.30 3.44
CA TRP A 122 6.10 15.79 3.28
C TRP A 122 7.13 15.02 4.12
N SER A 123 6.74 13.88 4.69
CA SER A 123 7.63 13.03 5.47
C SER A 123 8.84 12.58 4.64
N GLU A 124 9.99 12.43 5.28
CA GLU A 124 11.18 11.81 4.69
C GLU A 124 11.02 10.29 4.46
N PHE A 125 10.00 9.68 5.08
CA PHE A 125 9.75 8.25 4.99
C PHE A 125 8.71 7.94 3.91
N VAL A 126 9.13 7.21 2.88
CA VAL A 126 8.29 6.86 1.72
C VAL A 126 7.01 6.11 2.12
N ALA A 127 7.07 5.24 3.13
CA ALA A 127 5.87 4.55 3.65
C ALA A 127 4.78 5.53 4.13
N VAL A 128 5.18 6.62 4.77
CA VAL A 128 4.27 7.66 5.27
C VAL A 128 3.69 8.45 4.11
N GLN A 129 4.53 8.86 3.16
CA GLN A 129 4.08 9.57 1.96
C GLN A 129 3.07 8.73 1.16
N ILE A 130 3.35 7.44 0.94
CA ILE A 130 2.43 6.52 0.25
C ILE A 130 1.08 6.43 0.98
N MET A 131 1.10 6.29 2.31
CA MET A 131 -0.15 6.24 3.08
C MET A 131 -0.90 7.56 3.09
N ALA A 132 -0.19 8.68 3.18
CA ALA A 132 -0.80 10.00 3.07
C ALA A 132 -1.48 10.18 1.72
N TRP A 133 -0.80 9.82 0.63
CA TRP A 133 -1.37 9.84 -0.71
C TRP A 133 -2.63 8.96 -0.82
N ARG A 134 -2.58 7.72 -0.32
CA ARG A 134 -3.74 6.80 -0.37
C ARG A 134 -4.95 7.38 0.37
N MET A 135 -4.74 7.90 1.57
CA MET A 135 -5.82 8.50 2.35
C MET A 135 -6.37 9.78 1.70
N LEU A 136 -5.52 10.59 1.07
CA LEU A 136 -5.95 11.74 0.27
C LEU A 136 -6.81 11.29 -0.93
N GLN A 137 -6.44 10.19 -1.60
CA GLN A 137 -7.23 9.63 -2.71
C GLN A 137 -8.63 9.16 -2.27
N ARG A 138 -8.77 8.57 -1.07
CA ARG A 138 -10.08 8.23 -0.47
C ARG A 138 -10.94 9.46 -0.23
N LEU A 139 -10.30 10.55 0.20
CA LEU A 139 -10.98 11.79 0.57
C LEU A 139 -11.16 12.75 -0.61
N ARG A 140 -10.77 12.39 -1.84
CA ARG A 140 -10.68 13.33 -2.98
C ARG A 140 -11.95 14.14 -3.27
N ASN A 141 -13.11 13.64 -2.87
CA ASN A 141 -14.41 14.30 -3.06
C ASN A 141 -14.70 15.42 -2.04
N GLU A 142 -13.90 15.55 -0.99
CA GLU A 142 -14.02 16.58 0.06
C GLU A 142 -13.46 17.96 -0.37
N GLY A 143 -12.93 18.06 -1.60
CA GLY A 143 -12.40 19.29 -2.20
C GLY A 143 -10.96 19.61 -1.80
N TRP A 144 -10.65 19.69 -0.50
CA TRP A 144 -9.31 20.03 0.00
C TRP A 144 -8.19 19.01 -0.33
N PRO A 145 -8.44 17.69 -0.44
CA PRO A 145 -7.35 16.75 -0.72
C PRO A 145 -6.79 16.90 -2.13
N LYS A 146 -7.59 17.43 -3.07
CA LYS A 146 -7.16 17.62 -4.45
C LYS A 146 -5.98 18.59 -4.54
N ASP A 147 -6.05 19.71 -3.83
CA ASP A 147 -4.96 20.70 -3.82
C ASP A 147 -3.67 20.10 -3.26
N LEU A 148 -3.77 19.23 -2.25
CA LEU A 148 -2.62 18.53 -1.68
C LEU A 148 -2.04 17.50 -2.64
N LEU A 149 -2.90 16.72 -3.31
CA LEU A 149 -2.50 15.73 -4.31
C LEU A 149 -1.79 16.39 -5.51
N ASP A 150 -2.24 17.56 -5.94
CA ASP A 150 -1.63 18.31 -7.05
C ASP A 150 -0.23 18.83 -6.71
N MET A 151 0.06 19.08 -5.42
CA MET A 151 1.38 19.51 -4.95
C MET A 151 2.30 18.34 -4.56
N MET A 152 1.73 17.16 -4.29
CA MET A 152 2.48 15.99 -3.86
C MET A 152 3.31 15.41 -5.02
N TYR A 153 4.59 15.18 -4.77
CA TYR A 153 5.45 14.44 -5.69
C TYR A 153 5.90 13.14 -5.05
N LEU A 154 5.66 12.04 -5.75
CA LEU A 154 6.21 10.71 -5.47
C LEU A 154 7.05 10.30 -6.67
N ASP A 155 8.17 9.63 -6.44
CA ASP A 155 8.89 8.97 -7.52
C ASP A 155 8.06 7.84 -8.15
N ASP A 156 8.49 7.36 -9.31
CA ASP A 156 7.73 6.39 -10.10
C ASP A 156 7.51 5.07 -9.35
N GLU A 157 8.48 4.65 -8.51
CA GLU A 157 8.40 3.41 -7.74
C GLU A 157 7.40 3.54 -6.58
N ALA A 158 7.49 4.62 -5.82
CA ALA A 158 6.59 4.94 -4.73
C ALA A 158 5.15 5.18 -5.23
N LEU A 159 5.00 5.85 -6.37
CA LEU A 159 3.69 6.07 -7.00
C LEU A 159 3.07 4.76 -7.49
N ALA A 160 3.86 3.88 -8.11
CA ALA A 160 3.41 2.55 -8.51
C ALA A 160 2.93 1.73 -7.29
N LEU A 161 3.70 1.78 -6.20
CA LEU A 161 3.33 1.12 -4.96
C LEU A 161 2.05 1.73 -4.36
N ALA A 162 1.93 3.05 -4.33
CA ALA A 162 0.74 3.74 -3.84
C ALA A 162 -0.53 3.32 -4.60
N ARG A 163 -0.45 3.29 -5.94
CA ARG A 163 -1.53 2.91 -6.85
C ARG A 163 -1.97 1.45 -6.77
N ALA A 164 -1.11 0.55 -6.31
CA ALA A 164 -1.37 -0.90 -6.27
C ALA A 164 -2.61 -1.33 -5.47
N THR A 165 -3.16 -0.44 -4.63
CA THR A 165 -4.38 -0.70 -3.84
C THR A 165 -5.67 -0.18 -4.49
N GLY A 166 -5.58 0.48 -5.65
CA GLY A 166 -6.77 0.96 -6.37
C GLY A 166 -7.44 2.20 -5.76
N GLU A 167 -6.87 2.81 -4.71
CA GLU A 167 -7.42 4.01 -4.03
C GLU A 167 -7.69 5.19 -4.98
N HIS A 168 -6.89 5.26 -6.05
CA HIS A 168 -6.99 6.29 -7.08
C HIS A 168 -8.02 6.01 -8.16
N GLU A 169 -8.56 4.80 -8.20
CA GLU A 169 -9.61 4.43 -9.13
C GLU A 169 -10.93 5.03 -8.64
N ASP A 170 -11.78 5.44 -9.56
CA ASP A 170 -13.15 5.84 -9.23
C ASP A 170 -13.92 4.64 -8.66
N GLU A 171 -14.74 4.88 -7.64
CA GLU A 171 -15.64 3.86 -7.09
C GLU A 171 -16.48 3.20 -8.21
N ALA A 172 -16.77 3.98 -9.25
CA ALA A 172 -17.28 3.55 -10.55
C ALA A 172 -16.57 2.35 -11.18
N ASN A 173 -15.24 2.30 -11.09
CA ASN A 173 -14.40 1.21 -11.60
C ASN A 173 -14.32 0.03 -10.61
N LYS A 174 -14.65 0.26 -9.34
CA LYS A 174 -14.70 -0.78 -8.30
C LYS A 174 -15.98 -1.61 -8.40
N ILE A 175 -17.07 -1.01 -8.91
CA ILE A 175 -18.33 -1.71 -9.20
C ILE A 175 -18.15 -2.59 -10.44
N ILE A 176 -18.13 -3.91 -10.25
CA ILE A 176 -17.98 -4.87 -11.36
C ILE A 176 -19.34 -5.11 -12.02
N HIS A 177 -19.51 -4.58 -13.22
CA HIS A 177 -20.67 -4.82 -14.08
C HIS A 177 -20.52 -6.12 -14.84
N ARG A 178 -21.56 -6.96 -14.85
CA ARG A 178 -21.54 -8.26 -15.54
C ARG A 178 -22.74 -8.45 -16.44
N ASP A 179 -22.51 -9.02 -17.61
CA ASP A 179 -23.58 -9.39 -18.55
C ASP A 179 -24.33 -10.67 -18.12
N VAL A 180 -25.33 -11.08 -18.90
CA VAL A 180 -26.12 -12.30 -18.63
C VAL A 180 -25.29 -13.59 -18.60
N ASN A 181 -24.11 -13.62 -19.23
CA ASN A 181 -23.21 -14.76 -19.26
C ASN A 181 -22.09 -14.65 -18.21
N GLY A 182 -22.09 -13.60 -17.38
CA GLY A 182 -21.09 -13.34 -16.34
C GLY A 182 -19.82 -12.66 -16.84
N VAL A 183 -19.78 -12.21 -18.10
CA VAL A 183 -18.65 -11.48 -18.68
C VAL A 183 -18.58 -10.08 -18.09
N ILE A 184 -17.38 -9.65 -17.67
CA ILE A 184 -17.16 -8.30 -17.13
C ILE A 184 -17.29 -7.28 -18.26
N LEU A 185 -18.09 -6.25 -18.00
CA LEU A 185 -18.30 -5.13 -18.90
C LEU A 185 -17.38 -3.98 -18.52
N GLU A 186 -16.76 -3.37 -19.52
CA GLU A 186 -15.90 -2.20 -19.39
C GLU A 186 -16.52 -0.99 -20.10
N ALA A 187 -16.15 0.22 -19.67
CA ALA A 187 -16.61 1.44 -20.32
C ALA A 187 -16.12 1.47 -21.79
N GLY A 188 -17.04 1.73 -22.72
CA GLY A 188 -16.77 1.72 -24.17
C GLY A 188 -17.12 0.40 -24.87
N ASP A 189 -17.49 -0.64 -24.13
CA ASP A 189 -17.92 -1.91 -24.72
C ASP A 189 -19.18 -1.78 -25.60
N SER A 190 -19.43 -2.81 -26.40
CA SER A 190 -20.68 -2.97 -27.16
C SER A 190 -21.45 -4.18 -26.67
N VAL A 191 -22.75 -4.00 -26.46
CA VAL A 191 -23.66 -5.03 -25.95
C VAL A 191 -24.91 -5.17 -26.82
N VAL A 192 -25.58 -6.31 -26.75
CA VAL A 192 -26.86 -6.58 -27.43
C VAL A 192 -27.94 -6.88 -26.40
N LEU A 193 -29.13 -6.33 -26.62
CA LEU A 193 -30.31 -6.64 -25.82
C LEU A 193 -30.81 -8.06 -26.09
N VAL A 194 -30.95 -8.85 -25.03
CA VAL A 194 -31.47 -10.23 -25.08
C VAL A 194 -32.99 -10.25 -24.87
N LYS A 195 -33.58 -9.17 -24.35
CA LYS A 195 -35.03 -9.02 -24.13
C LYS A 195 -35.51 -7.63 -24.54
N ASP A 196 -36.79 -7.52 -24.86
CA ASP A 196 -37.47 -6.24 -25.07
C ASP A 196 -37.52 -5.46 -23.74
N LEU A 197 -37.08 -4.20 -23.76
CA LEU A 197 -37.07 -3.31 -22.61
C LEU A 197 -37.85 -2.03 -22.90
N LYS A 198 -38.79 -1.71 -22.00
CA LYS A 198 -39.48 -0.42 -22.04
C LYS A 198 -38.59 0.63 -21.38
N VAL A 199 -38.28 1.70 -22.11
CA VAL A 199 -37.47 2.80 -21.61
C VAL A 199 -38.30 3.62 -20.61
N LYS A 200 -37.75 3.86 -19.42
CA LYS A 200 -38.38 4.77 -18.44
C LYS A 200 -38.32 6.20 -18.98
N GLY A 201 -39.46 6.91 -18.98
CA GLY A 201 -39.54 8.31 -19.44
C GLY A 201 -39.77 8.52 -20.94
N SER A 202 -39.91 7.45 -21.73
CA SER A 202 -40.25 7.51 -23.16
C SER A 202 -41.33 6.48 -23.51
N SER A 203 -42.06 6.69 -24.60
CA SER A 203 -42.94 5.68 -25.19
C SER A 203 -42.19 4.63 -26.03
N MET A 204 -40.87 4.80 -26.20
CA MET A 204 -40.00 3.91 -26.95
C MET A 204 -39.77 2.57 -26.22
N VAL A 205 -39.83 1.48 -26.98
CA VAL A 205 -39.49 0.13 -26.52
C VAL A 205 -38.26 -0.33 -27.29
N ALA A 206 -37.16 -0.54 -26.58
CA ALA A 206 -35.94 -1.09 -27.15
C ALA A 206 -36.16 -2.60 -27.39
N LYS A 207 -36.02 -3.03 -28.64
CA LYS A 207 -36.31 -4.40 -29.05
C LYS A 207 -35.14 -5.33 -28.79
N GLN A 208 -35.44 -6.60 -28.56
CA GLN A 208 -34.45 -7.67 -28.53
C GLN A 208 -33.64 -7.65 -29.83
N GLY A 209 -32.32 -7.82 -29.71
CA GLY A 209 -31.38 -7.79 -30.83
C GLY A 209 -30.84 -6.40 -31.15
N THR A 210 -31.35 -5.33 -30.54
CA THR A 210 -30.75 -3.99 -30.70
C THR A 210 -29.34 -3.97 -30.09
N ALA A 211 -28.37 -3.53 -30.90
CA ALA A 211 -26.99 -3.35 -30.46
C ALA A 211 -26.79 -1.95 -29.87
N VAL A 212 -26.18 -1.88 -28.69
CA VAL A 212 -25.83 -0.65 -27.99
C VAL A 212 -24.32 -0.58 -27.94
N ARG A 213 -23.76 0.42 -28.62
CA ARG A 213 -22.30 0.62 -28.71
C ARG A 213 -21.87 1.72 -27.75
N ASN A 214 -20.61 1.65 -27.30
CA ASN A 214 -19.98 2.64 -26.44
C ASN A 214 -20.78 2.85 -25.14
N ILE A 215 -21.00 1.75 -24.40
CA ILE A 215 -21.73 1.79 -23.12
C ILE A 215 -20.92 2.56 -22.06
N ARG A 216 -21.63 3.16 -21.12
CA ARG A 216 -21.06 3.73 -19.89
C ARG A 216 -21.55 2.92 -18.70
N LEU A 217 -20.67 2.70 -17.73
CA LEU A 217 -20.99 1.97 -16.52
C LEU A 217 -21.62 2.92 -15.50
N ASP A 218 -22.66 2.45 -14.81
CA ASP A 218 -23.25 3.21 -13.71
C ASP A 218 -22.30 3.24 -12.50
N HIS A 219 -22.20 4.40 -11.86
CA HIS A 219 -21.25 4.66 -10.78
C HIS A 219 -21.77 4.25 -9.40
N GLU A 220 -23.06 3.97 -9.27
CA GLU A 220 -23.72 3.68 -7.99
C GLU A 220 -24.26 2.24 -7.94
N ASN A 221 -24.48 1.59 -9.10
CA ASN A 221 -25.13 0.29 -9.13
C ASN A 221 -24.64 -0.65 -10.24
N ALA A 222 -24.15 -1.84 -9.84
CA ALA A 222 -23.66 -2.90 -10.73
C ALA A 222 -24.70 -3.48 -11.70
N GLU A 223 -25.99 -3.26 -11.43
CA GLU A 223 -27.08 -3.78 -12.26
C GLU A 223 -27.46 -2.86 -13.41
N TYR A 224 -26.96 -1.63 -13.46
CA TYR A 224 -27.33 -0.63 -14.46
C TYR A 224 -26.14 -0.19 -15.29
N ILE A 225 -26.39 0.04 -16.58
CA ILE A 225 -25.45 0.64 -17.52
C ILE A 225 -26.19 1.66 -18.37
N GLU A 226 -25.49 2.69 -18.82
CA GLU A 226 -26.03 3.69 -19.75
C GLU A 226 -25.59 3.40 -21.17
N GLY A 227 -26.48 3.64 -22.11
CA GLY A 227 -26.18 3.47 -23.52
C GLY A 227 -27.06 4.32 -24.43
N LYS A 228 -26.69 4.37 -25.71
CA LYS A 228 -27.42 5.11 -26.73
C LYS A 228 -28.19 4.16 -27.64
N VAL A 229 -29.51 4.31 -27.69
CA VAL A 229 -30.41 3.59 -28.60
C VAL A 229 -31.21 4.61 -29.39
N ASP A 230 -31.21 4.50 -30.72
CA ASP A 230 -31.96 5.38 -31.63
C ASP A 230 -31.78 6.89 -31.36
N GLY A 231 -30.57 7.30 -30.96
CA GLY A 231 -30.26 8.70 -30.69
C GLY A 231 -30.50 9.14 -29.24
N GLN A 232 -31.20 8.36 -28.42
CA GLN A 232 -31.54 8.68 -27.03
C GLN A 232 -30.62 7.96 -26.04
N HIS A 233 -30.26 8.65 -24.96
CA HIS A 233 -29.55 8.06 -23.82
C HIS A 233 -30.55 7.36 -22.90
N ILE A 234 -30.31 6.09 -22.62
CA ILE A 234 -31.19 5.25 -21.79
C ILE A 234 -30.38 4.45 -20.76
N VAL A 235 -31.00 4.20 -19.61
CA VAL A 235 -30.47 3.28 -18.59
C VAL A 235 -30.98 1.87 -18.85
N ILE A 236 -30.07 0.91 -18.91
CA ILE A 236 -30.30 -0.50 -19.28
C ILE A 236 -29.86 -1.38 -18.11
N ILE A 237 -30.60 -2.46 -17.86
CA ILE A 237 -30.25 -3.44 -16.82
C ILE A 237 -29.27 -4.47 -17.41
N THR A 238 -28.14 -4.69 -16.74
CA THR A 238 -27.06 -5.60 -17.17
C THR A 238 -27.51 -7.06 -17.32
N LYS A 239 -28.51 -7.50 -16.55
CA LYS A 239 -29.13 -8.84 -16.64
C LYS A 239 -29.79 -9.15 -18.01
N TYR A 240 -30.05 -8.13 -18.83
CA TYR A 240 -30.69 -8.28 -20.14
C TYR A 240 -29.78 -7.96 -21.31
N VAL A 241 -28.48 -7.78 -21.06
CA VAL A 241 -27.51 -7.50 -22.11
C VAL A 241 -26.52 -8.65 -22.23
N LYS A 242 -25.96 -8.79 -23.43
CA LYS A 242 -24.87 -9.71 -23.74
C LYS A 242 -23.75 -8.93 -24.43
N LYS A 243 -22.49 -9.09 -23.98
CA LYS A 243 -21.33 -8.49 -24.66
C LYS A 243 -21.16 -9.07 -26.08
N ILE A 244 -20.87 -8.20 -27.05
CA ILE A 244 -20.58 -8.56 -28.45
C ILE A 244 -19.16 -9.09 -28.57
#